data_AF-A0A6I9P4K1-F1
#
_entry.id   AF-A0A6I9P4K1-F1
#
_cell.length_a   1.000
_cell.length_b   1.000
_cell.length_c   1.000
_cell.angle_alpha   90.00
_cell.angle_beta   90.00
_cell.angle_gamma   90.00
#
_symmetry.space_group_name_H-M   'P 1'
#
loop_
_entity.id
_entity.type
_entity.pdbx_description
1 polymer ?
#
loop_
_entity_poly.entity_id
_entity_poly.type
_entity_poly.pdbx_seq_one_letter_code
_entity_poly.pdbx_strand_id
1 'polypeptide(L)'
;MENENTAYKAVVNDATIFKLELPTKQKGVGMKTQPESKCPELLANYCDMLLRKTTLSKKLTSEEIELKLKEVLLVLKYVQNKDVFMRYHKAHLTRRLILDISADSEIEENMVEWLREVGMPADYVNKLARMFQDIKVSEDLNQVFKEMHKHNKLALPADSVNIKILNAGAWSRTSEKVFVSLPTELEDLIPEVEDFYKRNHSGRKLHWHHLMSNGIVSEHFYRHTEYMQRHTL
;
A
#
# COMPACT_ATOMS: atom_id res chain seq x y z
N MET A 1 -34.45 -8.96 -17.10
CA MET A 1 -32.98 -8.82 -17.23
C MET A 1 -32.50 -7.38 -17.42
N GLU A 2 -33.13 -6.54 -18.25
CA GLU A 2 -32.68 -5.15 -18.49
C GLU A 2 -32.98 -4.19 -17.32
N ASN A 3 -34.11 -4.39 -16.62
CA ASN A 3 -34.48 -3.58 -15.45
C ASN A 3 -33.63 -3.86 -14.19
N GLU A 4 -33.20 -5.11 -13.97
CA GLU A 4 -32.41 -5.47 -12.78
C GLU A 4 -30.99 -4.86 -12.84
N ASN A 5 -30.32 -4.96 -14.00
CA ASN A 5 -29.02 -4.32 -14.22
C ASN A 5 -29.09 -2.79 -14.04
N THR A 6 -30.22 -2.18 -14.38
CA THR A 6 -30.44 -0.74 -14.20
C THR A 6 -30.62 -0.38 -12.73
N ALA A 7 -31.35 -1.20 -11.96
CA ALA A 7 -31.51 -1.02 -10.51
C ALA A 7 -30.18 -1.18 -9.75
N TYR A 8 -29.38 -2.20 -10.07
CA TYR A 8 -28.05 -2.38 -9.44
C TYR A 8 -27.12 -1.19 -9.72
N LYS A 9 -27.08 -0.70 -10.96
CA LYS A 9 -26.33 0.51 -11.31
C LYS A 9 -26.83 1.73 -10.52
N ALA A 10 -28.14 1.88 -10.34
CA ALA A 10 -28.68 3.00 -9.58
C ALA A 10 -28.21 2.94 -8.12
N VAL A 11 -28.33 1.78 -7.45
CA VAL A 11 -27.97 1.63 -6.03
C VAL A 11 -26.46 1.82 -5.80
N VAL A 12 -25.61 1.16 -6.60
CA VAL A 12 -24.15 1.20 -6.42
C VAL A 12 -23.60 2.63 -6.59
N ASN A 13 -24.21 3.43 -7.46
CA ASN A 13 -23.76 4.80 -7.74
C ASN A 13 -24.55 5.85 -6.94
N ASP A 14 -25.46 5.44 -6.05
CA ASP A 14 -26.26 6.35 -5.22
C ASP A 14 -25.43 6.94 -4.07
N ALA A 15 -25.32 8.27 -4.03
CA ALA A 15 -24.60 9.02 -3.00
C ALA A 15 -25.37 9.20 -1.68
N THR A 16 -26.65 8.81 -1.64
CA THR A 16 -27.54 8.94 -0.47
C THR A 16 -27.68 7.65 0.33
N ILE A 17 -27.55 6.49 -0.32
CA ILE A 17 -27.71 5.16 0.31
C ILE A 17 -26.49 4.76 1.14
N PHE A 18 -25.27 4.95 0.62
CA PHE A 18 -24.04 4.63 1.34
C PHE A 18 -23.57 5.79 2.22
N LYS A 19 -24.36 6.17 3.24
CA LYS A 19 -23.96 7.13 4.29
C LYS A 19 -23.45 6.41 5.54
N LEU A 20 -22.14 6.47 5.76
CA LEU A 20 -21.56 6.25 7.09
C LEU A 20 -21.43 7.62 7.78
N GLU A 21 -22.23 7.88 8.82
CA GLU A 21 -22.09 9.08 9.66
C GLU A 21 -20.98 8.85 10.68
N LEU A 22 -19.81 9.43 10.41
CA LEU A 22 -18.77 9.65 11.41
C LEU A 22 -18.54 11.16 11.50
N PRO A 23 -18.49 11.75 12.70
CA PRO A 23 -18.39 13.20 12.87
C PRO A 23 -16.98 13.67 12.48
N THR A 24 -16.85 14.26 11.29
CA THR A 24 -15.64 15.00 10.91
C THR A 24 -15.90 16.50 11.01
N LYS A 25 -15.17 17.17 11.91
CA LYS A 25 -15.17 18.64 12.02
C LYS A 25 -14.71 19.24 10.69
N GLN A 26 -15.61 19.91 9.99
CA GLN A 26 -15.26 20.77 8.85
C GLN A 26 -14.85 22.16 9.34
N LYS A 27 -13.67 22.62 8.96
CA LYS A 27 -13.39 24.05 8.76
C LYS A 27 -13.10 24.27 7.28
N GLY A 28 -13.72 25.33 6.75
CA GLY A 28 -13.94 25.58 5.33
C GLY A 28 -12.68 25.67 4.46
N VAL A 29 -12.84 25.37 3.17
CA VAL A 29 -12.93 26.32 2.04
C VAL A 29 -13.48 25.53 0.85
N GLY A 30 -14.33 26.16 0.03
CA GLY A 30 -15.09 25.51 -1.04
C GLY A 30 -14.25 24.94 -2.18
N MET A 31 -14.29 23.62 -2.33
CA MET A 31 -14.31 22.93 -3.61
C MET A 31 -15.70 22.31 -3.74
N LYS A 32 -16.43 22.59 -4.83
CA LYS A 32 -17.68 21.88 -5.14
C LYS A 32 -17.32 20.45 -5.53
N THR A 33 -17.15 19.56 -4.56
CA THR A 33 -17.09 18.12 -4.78
C THR A 33 -18.51 17.64 -5.05
N GLN A 34 -18.76 17.09 -6.24
CA GLN A 34 -20.01 16.38 -6.53
C GLN A 34 -20.21 15.29 -5.46
N PRO A 35 -21.45 15.02 -5.01
CA PRO A 35 -21.71 13.88 -4.14
C PRO A 35 -21.31 12.59 -4.85
N GLU A 36 -20.21 11.97 -4.42
CA GLU A 36 -19.76 10.67 -4.94
C GLU A 36 -20.28 9.55 -4.03
N SER A 37 -20.73 8.45 -4.62
CA SER A 37 -21.08 7.24 -3.86
C SER A 37 -19.87 6.76 -3.07
N LYS A 38 -20.08 6.38 -1.80
CA LYS A 38 -19.04 5.74 -0.97
C LYS A 38 -18.81 4.27 -1.34
N CYS A 39 -19.65 3.69 -2.20
CA CYS A 39 -19.55 2.28 -2.59
C CYS A 39 -18.14 1.87 -3.10
N PRO A 40 -17.49 2.61 -4.01
CA PRO A 40 -16.15 2.25 -4.50
C PRO A 40 -15.11 2.22 -3.38
N GLU A 41 -15.20 3.12 -2.40
CA GLU A 41 -14.33 3.13 -1.22
C GLU A 41 -14.62 1.92 -0.31
N LEU A 42 -15.89 1.63 -0.03
CA LEU A 42 -16.29 0.50 0.81
C LEU A 42 -15.84 -0.84 0.20
N LEU A 43 -15.97 -1.00 -1.12
CA LEU A 43 -15.47 -2.18 -1.83
C LEU A 43 -13.95 -2.30 -1.70
N ALA A 44 -13.21 -1.21 -1.87
CA ALA A 44 -11.76 -1.21 -1.69
C ALA A 44 -11.34 -1.54 -0.26
N ASN A 45 -12.06 -1.03 0.75
CA ASN A 45 -11.83 -1.33 2.16
C ASN A 45 -12.11 -2.80 2.49
N TYR A 46 -13.18 -3.37 1.91
CA TYR A 46 -13.49 -4.79 2.10
C TYR A 46 -12.42 -5.69 1.47
N CYS A 47 -11.94 -5.36 0.26
CA CYS A 47 -10.77 -6.04 -0.32
C CYS A 47 -9.55 -5.95 0.60
N ASP A 48 -9.25 -4.78 1.17
CA ASP A 48 -8.13 -4.63 2.11
C ASP A 48 -8.26 -5.53 3.35
N MET A 49 -9.47 -5.65 3.92
CA MET A 49 -9.71 -6.53 5.07
C MET A 49 -9.45 -8.01 4.77
N LEU A 50 -9.74 -8.45 3.54
CA LEU A 50 -9.52 -9.82 3.08
C LEU A 50 -8.04 -10.08 2.73
N LEU A 51 -7.38 -9.12 2.07
CA LEU A 51 -6.02 -9.25 1.56
C LEU A 51 -4.94 -8.97 2.60
N ARG A 52 -5.29 -8.34 3.73
CA ARG A 52 -4.36 -8.08 4.85
C ARG A 52 -4.43 -9.18 5.88
N LYS A 53 -3.31 -9.46 6.57
CA LYS A 53 -3.27 -10.29 7.80
C LYS A 53 -4.15 -9.67 8.90
N THR A 54 -5.39 -10.14 9.00
CA THR A 54 -6.40 -9.69 9.98
C THR A 54 -7.05 -10.90 10.66
N THR A 55 -7.82 -10.67 11.72
CA THR A 55 -8.60 -11.74 12.35
C THR A 55 -9.63 -12.35 11.38
N LEU A 56 -10.08 -11.60 10.38
CA LEU A 56 -11.03 -12.08 9.38
C LEU A 56 -10.35 -13.01 8.37
N SER A 57 -9.24 -12.59 7.76
CA SER A 57 -8.52 -13.40 6.79
C SER A 57 -7.94 -14.67 7.41
N LYS A 58 -7.57 -14.66 8.69
CA LYS A 58 -7.15 -15.87 9.43
C LYS A 58 -8.27 -16.90 9.63
N LYS A 59 -9.54 -16.51 9.54
CA LYS A 59 -10.69 -17.41 9.70
C LYS A 59 -11.17 -18.00 8.38
N LEU A 60 -10.64 -17.53 7.26
CA LEU A 60 -11.06 -17.92 5.92
C LEU A 60 -9.92 -18.69 5.25
N THR A 61 -10.27 -19.62 4.35
CA THR A 61 -9.29 -20.24 3.46
C THR A 61 -8.93 -19.32 2.30
N SER A 62 -7.79 -19.57 1.63
CA SER A 62 -7.40 -18.86 0.41
C SER A 62 -8.51 -18.93 -0.67
N GLU A 63 -9.18 -20.07 -0.79
CA GLU A 63 -10.30 -20.28 -1.72
C GLU A 63 -11.53 -19.41 -1.37
N GLU A 64 -11.89 -19.32 -0.08
CA GLU A 64 -12.99 -18.48 0.37
C GLU A 64 -12.70 -16.98 0.16
N ILE A 65 -11.45 -16.57 0.38
CA ILE A 65 -10.99 -15.20 0.13
C ILE A 65 -11.11 -14.90 -1.37
N GLU A 66 -10.62 -15.78 -2.23
CA GLU A 66 -10.72 -15.63 -3.68
C GLU A 66 -12.17 -15.51 -4.15
N LEU A 67 -13.07 -16.37 -3.66
CA LEU A 67 -14.50 -16.31 -3.99
C LEU A 67 -15.11 -14.95 -3.61
N LYS A 68 -14.81 -14.44 -2.41
CA LYS A 68 -15.29 -13.13 -1.96
C LYS A 68 -14.73 -11.98 -2.77
N LEU A 69 -13.47 -12.06 -3.21
CA LEU A 69 -12.88 -11.05 -4.10
C LEU A 69 -13.55 -11.08 -5.48
N LYS A 70 -13.87 -12.26 -6.02
CA LYS A 70 -14.64 -12.43 -7.27
C LYS A 70 -16.06 -11.84 -7.16
N GLU A 71 -16.73 -11.96 -6.02
CA GLU A 71 -18.01 -11.29 -5.76
C GLU A 71 -17.87 -9.76 -5.80
N VAL A 72 -16.82 -9.20 -5.20
CA VAL A 72 -16.54 -7.75 -5.28
C VAL A 72 -16.32 -7.30 -6.73
N LEU A 73 -15.57 -8.08 -7.50
CA LEU A 73 -15.32 -7.81 -8.91
C LEU A 73 -16.61 -7.80 -9.75
N LEU A 74 -17.59 -8.62 -9.41
CA LEU A 74 -18.90 -8.60 -10.04
C LEU A 74 -19.62 -7.26 -9.80
N VAL A 75 -19.58 -6.75 -8.57
CA VAL A 75 -20.17 -5.44 -8.22
C VAL A 75 -19.42 -4.30 -8.92
N LEU A 76 -18.09 -4.39 -9.03
CA LEU A 76 -17.26 -3.37 -9.68
C LEU A 76 -17.59 -3.15 -11.16
N LYS A 77 -18.16 -4.13 -11.85
CA LYS A 77 -18.64 -3.97 -13.23
C LYS A 77 -19.74 -2.89 -13.36
N TYR A 78 -20.45 -2.60 -12.28
CA TYR A 78 -21.56 -1.64 -12.24
C TYR A 78 -21.19 -0.28 -11.64
N VAL A 79 -19.98 -0.15 -11.09
CA VAL A 79 -19.44 1.12 -10.57
C VAL A 79 -19.07 2.03 -11.73
N GLN A 80 -19.57 3.27 -11.72
CA GLN A 80 -19.21 4.30 -12.71
C GLN A 80 -17.83 4.91 -12.41
N ASN A 81 -17.60 5.35 -11.17
CA ASN A 81 -16.36 6.00 -10.76
C ASN A 81 -15.29 4.97 -10.33
N LYS A 82 -14.82 4.20 -11.30
CA LYS A 82 -13.81 3.13 -11.08
C LYS A 82 -12.46 3.66 -10.58
N ASP A 83 -12.11 4.90 -10.93
CA ASP A 83 -10.89 5.58 -10.50
C ASP A 83 -10.85 5.80 -8.98
N VAL A 84 -12.02 6.05 -8.35
CA VAL A 84 -12.14 6.17 -6.90
C VAL A 84 -11.76 4.85 -6.22
N PHE A 85 -12.32 3.72 -6.68
CA PHE A 85 -11.92 2.39 -6.19
C PHE A 85 -10.42 2.18 -6.38
N MET A 86 -9.88 2.40 -7.59
CA MET A 86 -8.47 2.16 -7.88
C MET A 86 -7.54 3.03 -7.01
N ARG A 87 -7.97 4.26 -6.71
CA ARG A 87 -7.24 5.15 -5.79
C ARG A 87 -7.20 4.54 -4.39
N TYR A 88 -8.31 4.09 -3.82
CA TYR A 88 -8.29 3.47 -2.49
C TYR A 88 -7.53 2.14 -2.48
N HIS A 89 -7.78 1.29 -3.47
CA HIS A 89 -7.10 -0.01 -3.61
C HIS A 89 -5.58 0.15 -3.73
N LYS A 90 -5.10 1.11 -4.53
CA LYS A 90 -3.67 1.44 -4.63
C LYS A 90 -3.09 1.87 -3.27
N ALA A 91 -3.79 2.71 -2.52
CA ALA A 91 -3.31 3.17 -1.21
C ALA A 91 -3.18 2.01 -0.22
N HIS A 92 -4.15 1.10 -0.24
CA HIS A 92 -4.13 -0.10 0.60
C HIS A 92 -3.02 -1.06 0.20
N LEU A 93 -2.89 -1.38 -1.10
CA LEU A 93 -1.79 -2.21 -1.61
C LEU A 93 -0.42 -1.62 -1.26
N THR A 94 -0.26 -0.30 -1.41
CA THR A 94 0.98 0.40 -1.03
C THR A 94 1.34 0.10 0.43
N ARG A 95 0.40 0.23 1.36
CA ARG A 95 0.65 -0.08 2.78
C ARG A 95 0.99 -1.54 2.99
N ARG A 96 0.27 -2.46 2.33
CA ARG A 96 0.49 -3.90 2.51
C ARG A 96 1.87 -4.34 2.02
N LEU A 97 2.32 -3.85 0.86
CA LEU A 97 3.63 -4.18 0.29
C LEU A 97 4.82 -3.53 1.01
N ILE A 98 4.62 -2.31 1.54
CA ILE A 98 5.67 -1.62 2.32
C ILE A 98 5.85 -2.28 3.70
N LEU A 99 4.74 -2.62 4.36
CA LEU A 99 4.77 -3.18 5.71
C LEU A 99 4.87 -4.71 5.74
N ASP A 100 4.82 -5.38 4.59
CA ASP A 100 4.83 -6.84 4.45
C ASP A 100 3.69 -7.55 5.24
N ILE A 101 2.49 -6.97 5.15
CA ILE A 101 1.31 -7.42 5.89
C ILE A 101 0.22 -8.05 5.00
N SER A 102 0.54 -8.38 3.75
CA SER A 102 -0.33 -9.18 2.87
C SER A 102 -0.56 -10.57 3.47
N ALA A 103 -1.81 -11.05 3.39
CA ALA A 103 -2.19 -12.37 3.88
C ALA A 103 -1.66 -13.49 2.98
N ASP A 104 -1.76 -13.28 1.66
CA ASP A 104 -1.35 -14.22 0.62
C ASP A 104 -0.86 -13.40 -0.59
N SER A 105 0.41 -13.57 -0.96
CA SER A 105 1.03 -12.82 -2.05
C SER A 105 0.53 -13.24 -3.43
N GLU A 106 0.15 -14.52 -3.60
CA GLU A 106 -0.33 -15.03 -4.88
C GLU A 106 -1.73 -14.45 -5.18
N ILE A 107 -2.60 -14.41 -4.17
CA ILE A 107 -3.92 -13.77 -4.30
C ILE A 107 -3.78 -12.27 -4.61
N GLU A 108 -2.79 -11.58 -4.03
CA GLU A 108 -2.54 -10.16 -4.30
C GLU A 108 -2.13 -9.92 -5.76
N GLU A 109 -1.27 -10.77 -6.33
CA GLU A 109 -0.91 -10.69 -7.75
C GLU A 109 -2.12 -11.04 -8.64
N ASN A 110 -2.88 -12.09 -8.30
CA ASN A 110 -4.09 -12.48 -9.02
C ASN A 110 -5.17 -11.38 -9.00
N MET A 111 -5.31 -10.65 -7.91
CA MET A 111 -6.25 -9.53 -7.82
C MET A 111 -5.97 -8.45 -8.86
N VAL A 112 -4.69 -8.18 -9.19
CA VAL A 112 -4.34 -7.22 -10.26
C VAL A 112 -4.76 -7.73 -11.63
N GLU A 113 -4.58 -9.02 -11.89
CA GLU A 113 -5.00 -9.65 -13.15
C GLU A 113 -6.53 -9.62 -13.27
N TRP A 114 -7.27 -9.96 -12.22
CA TRP A 114 -8.72 -9.90 -12.24
C TRP A 114 -9.25 -8.47 -12.41
N LEU A 115 -8.59 -7.46 -11.82
CA LEU A 115 -8.94 -6.05 -12.05
C LEU A 115 -8.75 -5.66 -13.53
N ARG A 116 -7.73 -6.20 -14.20
CA ARG A 116 -7.54 -6.03 -15.64
C ARG A 116 -8.70 -6.62 -16.43
N GLU A 117 -9.09 -7.86 -16.10
CA GLU A 117 -10.16 -8.60 -16.80
C GLU A 117 -11.54 -7.93 -16.68
N VAL A 118 -11.87 -7.32 -15.54
CA VAL A 118 -13.15 -6.62 -15.35
C VAL A 118 -13.18 -5.20 -15.94
N GLY A 119 -12.14 -4.82 -16.68
CA GLY A 119 -12.06 -3.55 -17.39
C GLY A 119 -11.90 -2.36 -16.45
N MET A 120 -11.03 -2.48 -15.46
CA MET A 120 -10.58 -1.32 -14.66
C MET A 120 -9.59 -0.47 -15.48
N PRO A 121 -9.42 0.83 -15.15
CA PRO A 121 -8.49 1.70 -15.87
C PRO A 121 -7.07 1.12 -15.98
N ALA A 122 -6.61 0.93 -17.22
CA ALA A 122 -5.36 0.22 -17.51
C ALA A 122 -4.12 0.91 -16.92
N ASP A 123 -4.10 2.25 -16.87
CA ASP A 123 -3.00 3.01 -16.28
C ASP A 123 -2.84 2.76 -14.77
N TYR A 124 -3.96 2.57 -14.05
CA TYR A 124 -3.94 2.19 -12.65
C TYR A 124 -3.48 0.74 -12.48
N VAL A 125 -4.03 -0.20 -13.25
CA VAL A 125 -3.66 -1.61 -13.19
C VAL A 125 -2.16 -1.79 -13.48
N ASN A 126 -1.63 -1.13 -14.51
CA ASN A 126 -0.21 -1.17 -14.85
C ASN A 126 0.68 -0.63 -13.73
N LYS A 127 0.24 0.40 -13.00
CA LYS A 127 0.95 0.90 -11.81
C LYS A 127 0.95 -0.15 -10.70
N LEU A 128 -0.16 -0.83 -10.43
CA LEU A 128 -0.20 -1.91 -9.42
C LEU A 128 0.72 -3.07 -9.80
N ALA A 129 0.67 -3.55 -11.04
CA ALA A 129 1.57 -4.58 -11.54
C ALA A 129 3.05 -4.17 -11.41
N ARG A 130 3.35 -2.90 -11.71
CA ARG A 130 4.70 -2.36 -11.52
C ARG A 130 5.15 -2.33 -10.06
N MET A 131 4.24 -2.10 -9.12
CA MET A 131 4.57 -2.13 -7.69
C MET A 131 5.10 -3.50 -7.25
N PHE A 132 4.49 -4.61 -7.70
CA PHE A 132 5.02 -5.95 -7.40
C PHE A 132 6.41 -6.20 -7.98
N GLN A 133 6.65 -5.75 -9.22
CA GLN A 133 7.98 -5.84 -9.83
C GLN A 133 9.01 -5.02 -9.04
N ASP A 134 8.66 -3.81 -8.62
CA ASP A 134 9.55 -2.97 -7.82
C ASP A 134 9.86 -3.60 -6.45
N ILE A 135 8.91 -4.32 -5.82
CA ILE A 135 9.19 -5.05 -4.57
C ILE A 135 10.25 -6.14 -4.80
N LYS A 136 10.08 -6.98 -5.82
CA LYS A 136 11.04 -8.07 -6.14
C LYS A 136 12.44 -7.51 -6.42
N VAL A 137 12.53 -6.50 -7.27
CA VAL A 137 13.80 -5.82 -7.56
C VAL A 137 14.42 -5.19 -6.30
N SER A 138 13.59 -4.62 -5.44
CA SER A 138 14.07 -4.03 -4.20
C SER A 138 14.58 -5.06 -3.20
N GLU A 139 13.99 -6.26 -3.15
CA GLU A 139 14.47 -7.36 -2.31
C GLU A 139 15.86 -7.81 -2.76
N ASP A 140 16.07 -8.00 -4.06
CA ASP A 140 17.38 -8.33 -4.64
C ASP A 140 18.43 -7.25 -4.30
N LEU A 141 18.09 -5.97 -4.49
CA LEU A 141 18.99 -4.85 -4.17
C LEU A 141 19.33 -4.82 -2.67
N ASN A 142 18.36 -5.08 -1.81
CA ASN A 142 18.56 -5.09 -0.36
C ASN A 142 19.45 -6.25 0.07
N GLN A 143 19.33 -7.43 -0.56
CA GLN A 143 20.24 -8.55 -0.30
C GLN A 143 21.68 -8.20 -0.68
N VAL A 144 21.89 -7.65 -1.88
CA VAL A 144 23.23 -7.23 -2.33
C VAL A 144 23.82 -6.17 -1.40
N PHE A 145 23.02 -5.19 -0.96
CA PHE A 145 23.45 -4.18 0.00
C PHE A 145 23.93 -4.82 1.32
N LYS A 146 23.14 -5.74 1.87
CA LYS A 146 23.48 -6.45 3.12
C LYS A 146 24.77 -7.26 2.98
N GLU A 147 24.95 -7.95 1.86
CA GLU A 147 26.16 -8.74 1.59
C GLU A 147 27.43 -7.87 1.52
N MET A 148 27.38 -6.74 0.82
CA MET A 148 28.53 -5.83 0.73
C MET A 148 28.90 -5.21 2.08
N HIS A 149 27.93 -4.99 2.95
CA HIS A 149 28.15 -4.35 4.24
C HIS A 149 28.24 -5.32 5.43
N LYS A 150 28.22 -6.63 5.18
CA LYS A 150 28.33 -7.67 6.22
C LYS A 150 29.63 -7.59 7.03
N HIS A 151 30.71 -7.13 6.40
CA HIS A 151 32.04 -7.00 7.00
C HIS A 151 32.46 -5.54 7.26
N ASN A 152 31.66 -4.57 6.82
CA ASN A 152 31.90 -3.16 7.10
C ASN A 152 31.29 -2.78 8.45
N LYS A 153 31.98 -1.91 9.19
CA LYS A 153 31.41 -1.29 10.39
C LYS A 153 30.42 -0.21 9.97
N LEU A 154 29.21 -0.60 9.61
CA LEU A 154 28.08 0.34 9.53
C LEU A 154 27.70 0.81 10.93
N ALA A 155 27.06 1.99 11.01
CA ALA A 155 26.47 2.50 12.25
C ALA A 155 25.37 1.56 12.80
N LEU A 156 24.68 0.83 11.91
CA LEU A 156 23.70 -0.20 12.23
C LEU A 156 24.09 -1.54 11.61
N PRO A 157 23.78 -2.68 12.27
CA PRO A 157 23.90 -3.98 11.63
C PRO A 157 23.09 -4.00 10.32
N ALA A 158 23.69 -4.45 9.22
CA ALA A 158 23.02 -4.46 7.91
C ALA A 158 21.68 -5.22 7.93
N ASP A 159 21.58 -6.27 8.77
CA ASP A 159 20.36 -7.06 8.93
C ASP A 159 19.24 -6.33 9.67
N SER A 160 19.55 -5.28 10.42
CA SER A 160 18.56 -4.47 11.16
C SER A 160 17.77 -3.50 10.28
N VAL A 161 18.17 -3.34 9.02
CA VAL A 161 17.53 -2.41 8.09
C VAL A 161 16.97 -3.15 6.86
N ASN A 162 15.82 -2.67 6.38
CA ASN A 162 15.20 -3.14 5.15
C ASN A 162 14.91 -1.94 4.25
N ILE A 163 15.69 -1.78 3.18
CA ILE A 163 15.58 -0.63 2.28
C ILE A 163 14.64 -1.00 1.12
N LYS A 164 13.61 -0.17 0.90
CA LYS A 164 12.70 -0.30 -0.25
C LYS A 164 12.97 0.78 -1.30
N ILE A 165 13.62 0.40 -2.41
CA ILE A 165 13.92 1.30 -3.53
C ILE A 165 12.86 1.10 -4.61
N LEU A 166 12.01 2.11 -4.81
CA LEU A 166 10.75 1.97 -5.56
C LEU A 166 10.59 3.04 -6.64
N ASN A 167 9.83 2.74 -7.70
CA ASN A 167 9.59 3.70 -8.79
C ASN A 167 8.56 4.78 -8.37
N ALA A 168 8.98 6.04 -8.35
CA ALA A 168 8.10 7.15 -7.98
C ALA A 168 6.80 7.21 -8.82
N GLY A 169 6.83 6.89 -10.11
CA GLY A 169 5.64 6.93 -10.98
C GLY A 169 4.57 5.89 -10.64
N ALA A 170 5.00 4.72 -10.14
CA ALA A 170 4.08 3.66 -9.72
C ALA A 170 3.57 3.88 -8.29
N TRP A 171 4.43 4.34 -7.38
CA TRP A 171 4.14 4.39 -5.94
C TRP A 171 3.66 5.74 -5.44
N SER A 172 4.30 6.82 -5.89
CA SER A 172 4.13 8.14 -5.30
C SER A 172 2.71 8.65 -5.47
N ARG A 173 2.19 9.21 -4.38
CA ARG A 173 1.23 10.31 -4.45
C ARG A 173 2.02 11.58 -4.20
N THR A 174 1.55 12.70 -4.72
CA THR A 174 2.02 14.03 -4.29
C THR A 174 1.82 14.16 -2.77
N SER A 175 2.79 13.71 -1.98
CA SER A 175 2.84 13.96 -0.54
C SER A 175 3.53 15.29 -0.34
N GLU A 176 3.02 16.09 0.59
CA GLU A 176 3.74 17.27 1.07
C GLU A 176 5.11 16.83 1.61
N LYS A 177 6.12 17.67 1.37
CA LYS A 177 7.44 17.45 1.95
C LYS A 177 7.31 17.64 3.46
N VAL A 178 7.35 16.55 4.20
CA VAL A 178 7.43 16.59 5.66
C VAL A 178 8.89 16.47 6.07
N PHE A 179 9.32 17.38 6.94
CA PHE A 179 10.64 17.34 7.55
C PHE A 179 10.56 16.44 8.78
N VAL A 180 11.40 15.40 8.80
CA VAL A 180 11.54 14.46 9.91
C VAL A 180 12.98 14.53 10.40
N SER A 181 13.18 14.60 11.70
CA SER A 181 14.50 14.44 12.33
C SER A 181 14.76 12.96 12.55
N LEU A 182 15.82 12.41 11.97
CA LEU A 182 16.19 11.01 12.14
C LEU A 182 17.22 10.86 13.27
N PRO A 183 17.26 9.72 13.96
CA PRO A 183 18.40 9.32 14.77
C PRO A 183 19.68 9.29 13.94
N THR A 184 20.81 9.64 14.56
CA THR A 184 22.13 9.72 13.91
C THR A 184 22.48 8.45 13.15
N GLU A 185 22.16 7.29 13.69
CA GLU A 185 22.48 6.00 13.09
C GLU A 185 21.75 5.77 11.76
N LEU A 186 20.56 6.35 11.59
CA LEU A 186 19.80 6.33 10.33
C LEU A 186 20.28 7.41 9.36
N GLU A 187 20.70 8.57 9.87
CA GLU A 187 21.30 9.63 9.04
C GLU A 187 22.60 9.17 8.39
N ASP A 188 23.45 8.47 9.14
CA ASP A 188 24.73 7.91 8.65
C ASP A 188 24.52 6.82 7.59
N LEU A 189 23.36 6.14 7.60
CA LEU A 189 23.05 5.09 6.64
C LEU A 189 22.62 5.65 5.27
N ILE A 190 21.97 6.81 5.23
CA ILE A 190 21.49 7.44 3.99
C ILE A 190 22.58 7.55 2.91
N PRO A 191 23.77 8.15 3.18
CA PRO A 191 24.81 8.28 2.16
C PRO A 191 25.35 6.94 1.67
N GLU A 192 25.45 5.93 2.55
CA GLU A 192 25.90 4.58 2.17
C GLU A 192 24.94 3.92 1.15
N VAL A 193 23.63 4.09 1.36
CA VAL A 193 22.60 3.59 0.44
C VAL A 193 22.61 4.36 -0.88
N GLU A 194 22.77 5.68 -0.83
CA GLU A 194 22.86 6.51 -2.04
C GLU A 194 24.08 6.16 -2.89
N ASP A 195 25.23 5.97 -2.26
CA ASP A 195 26.47 5.58 -2.95
C ASP A 195 26.38 4.16 -3.51
N PHE A 196 25.82 3.21 -2.75
CA PHE A 196 25.51 1.87 -3.24
C PHE A 196 24.65 1.92 -4.51
N TYR A 197 23.54 2.65 -4.47
CA TYR A 197 22.62 2.72 -5.60
C TYR A 197 23.25 3.42 -6.81
N LYS A 198 24.00 4.50 -6.58
CA LYS A 198 24.66 5.29 -7.63
C LYS A 198 25.72 4.49 -8.39
N ARG A 199 26.47 3.62 -7.72
CA ARG A 199 27.48 2.74 -8.36
C ARG A 199 26.84 1.78 -9.36
N ASN A 200 25.64 1.28 -9.04
CA ASN A 200 24.93 0.30 -9.86
C ASN A 200 23.98 0.95 -10.89
N HIS A 201 23.56 2.19 -10.64
CA HIS A 201 22.56 2.89 -11.45
C HIS A 201 22.94 4.35 -11.73
N SER A 202 23.86 4.55 -12.66
CA SER A 202 24.26 5.90 -13.10
C SER A 202 23.08 6.68 -13.68
N GLY A 203 23.03 7.99 -13.38
CA GLY A 203 21.99 8.89 -13.88
C GLY A 203 20.66 8.86 -13.11
N ARG A 204 20.55 8.11 -12.01
CA ARG A 204 19.37 8.11 -11.13
C ARG A 204 19.66 8.82 -9.80
N LYS A 205 18.62 9.41 -9.22
CA LYS A 205 18.67 10.07 -7.91
C LYS A 205 17.59 9.49 -6.99
N LEU A 206 17.96 9.21 -5.74
CA LEU A 206 17.02 8.75 -4.73
C LEU A 206 16.30 9.94 -4.07
N HIS A 207 15.05 9.69 -3.67
CA HIS A 207 14.25 10.59 -2.87
C HIS A 207 13.66 9.81 -1.70
N TRP A 208 13.97 10.23 -0.48
CA TRP A 208 13.55 9.55 0.74
C TRP A 208 12.11 9.91 1.11
N HIS A 209 11.31 8.88 1.43
CA HIS A 209 9.90 9.01 1.81
C HIS A 209 9.68 8.49 3.24
N HIS A 210 10.09 9.27 4.24
CA HIS A 210 10.07 8.87 5.66
C HIS A 210 8.67 8.52 6.19
N LEU A 211 7.62 9.19 5.72
CA LEU A 211 6.23 8.90 6.14
C LEU A 211 5.74 7.48 5.80
N MET A 212 6.44 6.78 4.91
CA MET A 212 6.16 5.40 4.54
C MET A 212 7.07 4.41 5.29
N SER A 213 8.00 4.90 6.11
CA SER A 213 8.91 4.08 6.88
C SER A 213 8.27 3.62 8.20
N ASN A 214 8.75 2.48 8.69
CA ASN A 214 8.37 1.93 9.99
C ASN A 214 9.62 1.36 10.68
N GLY A 215 9.59 1.30 12.01
CA GLY A 215 10.68 0.77 12.83
C GLY A 215 10.15 0.04 14.06
N ILE A 216 11.00 -0.78 14.66
CA ILE A 216 10.73 -1.46 15.93
C ILE A 216 11.64 -0.84 16.97
N VAL A 217 11.06 -0.40 18.09
CA VAL A 217 11.83 0.07 19.24
C VAL A 217 11.69 -0.99 20.33
N SER A 218 12.81 -1.62 20.67
CA SER A 218 12.89 -2.57 21.78
C SER A 218 13.45 -1.88 23.01
N GLU A 219 12.70 -1.86 24.09
CA GLU A 219 13.15 -1.36 25.39
C GLU A 219 13.35 -2.54 26.34
N HIS A 220 14.51 -2.63 26.95
CA HIS A 220 14.82 -3.68 27.93
C HIS A 220 14.61 -3.14 29.34
N PHE A 221 13.46 -3.42 29.94
CA PHE A 221 13.25 -3.21 31.38
C PHE A 221 13.78 -4.41 32.17
N TYR A 222 14.41 -4.15 33.32
CA TYR A 222 15.09 -5.14 34.18
C TYR A 222 14.26 -6.37 34.62
N ARG A 223 12.97 -6.50 34.27
CA ARG A 223 12.13 -7.68 34.58
C ARG A 223 11.14 -8.15 33.49
N HIS A 224 11.03 -7.51 32.32
CA HIS A 224 10.19 -7.99 31.20
C HIS A 224 10.58 -7.30 29.88
N THR A 225 10.60 -8.04 28.77
CA THR A 225 10.76 -7.50 27.41
C THR A 225 9.39 -7.31 26.77
N GLU A 226 9.04 -6.06 26.43
CA GLU A 226 7.88 -5.75 25.58
C GLU A 226 8.35 -5.20 24.22
N TYR A 227 7.74 -5.67 23.14
CA TYR A 227 8.01 -5.18 21.77
C TYR A 227 6.95 -4.16 21.38
N MET A 228 7.32 -2.89 21.23
CA MET A 228 6.42 -1.86 20.69
C MET A 228 6.69 -1.65 19.19
N GLN A 229 5.75 -2.05 18.34
CA GLN A 229 5.70 -1.65 16.93
C GLN A 229 5.02 -0.29 16.83
N ARG A 230 5.80 0.78 16.71
CA ARG A 230 5.26 2.11 16.43
C ARG A 230 5.16 2.32 14.92
N HIS A 231 3.96 2.60 14.46
CA HIS A 231 3.74 3.00 13.08
C HIS A 231 3.97 4.52 13.01
N THR A 232 4.89 4.92 12.12
CA THR A 232 5.36 6.28 11.80
C THR A 232 6.42 6.88 12.74
N LEU A 233 7.60 7.14 12.16
CA LEU A 233 8.49 8.26 12.49
C LEU A 233 8.40 9.27 11.34
#